data_AF-A0AAV9R656-F1
#
_entry.id   AF-A0AAV9R656-F1
#
_cell.length_a   1.000
_cell.length_b   1.000
_cell.length_c   1.000
_cell.angle_alpha   90.00
_cell.angle_beta   90.00
_cell.angle_gamma   90.00
#
_symmetry.space_group_name_H-M   'P 1'
#
loop_
_entity.id
_entity.type
_entity.pdbx_description
1 polymer ?
#
loop_
_entity_poly.entity_id
_entity_poly.type
_entity_poly.pdbx_seq_one_letter_code
_entity_poly.pdbx_strand_id
1 'polypeptide(L)'
;MWSMLIILVGFALIEPGSNCGPKEYRTSDGQCCPMCHEGTVVGRDCTVQSGTRCLPCDTGTYMNQPNGLTRCLPCSFCDPGVGLFAQQNCTPTSDTVCDVLSGYFCKSLADRIGCSTAEIHSVCDPGQRIKQPGTSRHDTVCEVCQEGSFSPHGVNCTLWTKQQHLATALRTDGRYDGYMEKMQTEEKEKKKRRDTKSGIWIIPTNWGLLWFNHLLFLLTMT
;
A
#
# COMPACT_ATOMS: atom_id res chain seq x y z
N MET A 1 57.00 -8.71 -70.52
CA MET A 1 56.98 -10.16 -70.20
C MET A 1 57.57 -10.29 -68.79
N TRP A 2 56.86 -10.58 -67.71
CA TRP A 2 55.57 -11.22 -67.50
C TRP A 2 54.73 -10.46 -66.47
N SER A 3 53.44 -10.34 -66.78
CA SER A 3 52.39 -9.89 -65.88
C SER A 3 52.20 -10.93 -64.77
N MET A 4 52.59 -10.60 -63.54
CA MET A 4 52.23 -11.41 -62.37
C MET A 4 50.78 -11.10 -62.02
N LEU A 5 49.87 -11.91 -62.55
CA LEU A 5 48.47 -12.00 -62.13
C LEU A 5 48.41 -12.29 -60.62
N ILE A 6 48.02 -11.28 -59.84
CA ILE A 6 47.60 -11.47 -58.45
C ILE A 6 46.24 -12.18 -58.53
N ILE A 7 46.25 -13.50 -58.36
CA ILE A 7 45.01 -14.26 -58.17
C ILE A 7 44.52 -13.90 -56.76
N LEU A 8 43.64 -12.89 -56.68
CA LEU A 8 42.78 -12.66 -55.53
C LEU A 8 41.81 -13.85 -55.47
N VAL A 9 42.22 -14.94 -54.83
CA VAL A 9 41.27 -15.94 -54.35
C VAL A 9 40.54 -15.29 -53.19
N GLY A 10 39.49 -14.53 -53.51
CA GLY A 10 38.48 -14.12 -52.56
C GLY A 10 37.80 -15.38 -52.04
N PHE A 11 38.36 -15.97 -50.98
CA PHE A 11 37.60 -16.83 -50.09
C PHE A 11 36.51 -15.94 -49.50
N ALA A 12 35.36 -15.89 -50.16
CA ALA A 12 34.12 -15.56 -49.49
C ALA A 12 33.99 -16.60 -48.37
N LEU A 13 34.35 -16.21 -47.16
CA LEU A 13 33.81 -16.86 -45.97
C LEU A 13 32.30 -16.67 -46.10
N ILE A 14 31.63 -17.67 -46.70
CA ILE A 14 30.22 -17.88 -46.44
C ILE A 14 30.22 -18.23 -44.97
N GLU A 15 30.06 -17.22 -44.11
CA GLU A 15 29.62 -17.46 -42.75
C GLU A 15 28.37 -18.33 -42.89
N PRO A 16 28.40 -19.60 -42.47
CA PRO A 16 27.18 -20.38 -42.44
C PRO A 16 26.31 -19.60 -41.47
N GLY A 17 25.27 -18.94 -41.98
CA GLY A 17 24.30 -18.24 -41.17
C GLY A 17 23.68 -19.26 -40.22
N SER A 18 24.29 -19.43 -39.06
CA SER A 18 23.99 -20.48 -38.08
C SER A 18 22.77 -20.14 -37.23
N ASN A 19 22.06 -19.08 -37.61
CA ASN A 19 20.88 -18.58 -36.96
C ASN A 19 19.74 -18.50 -37.96
N CYS A 20 18.56 -18.94 -37.51
CA CYS A 20 17.32 -18.79 -38.25
C CYS A 20 17.00 -17.32 -38.50
N GLY A 21 16.15 -17.05 -39.51
CA GLY A 21 15.71 -15.70 -39.80
C GLY A 21 14.95 -15.05 -38.64
N PRO A 22 14.73 -13.72 -38.69
CA PRO A 22 14.11 -12.97 -37.58
C PRO A 22 12.67 -13.37 -37.22
N LYS A 23 11.99 -14.15 -38.07
CA LYS A 23 10.63 -14.68 -37.82
C LYS A 23 10.61 -16.20 -37.77
N GLU A 24 11.76 -16.79 -37.47
CA GLU A 24 11.94 -18.24 -37.45
C GLU A 24 12.59 -18.67 -36.13
N TYR A 25 12.20 -19.83 -35.65
CA TYR A 25 12.83 -20.49 -34.52
C TYR A 25 13.54 -21.76 -34.99
N ARG A 26 14.50 -22.22 -34.19
CA ARG A 26 15.27 -23.44 -34.46
C ARG A 26 14.63 -24.63 -33.75
N THR A 27 14.33 -25.69 -34.49
CA THR A 27 13.86 -26.96 -33.94
C THR A 27 15.01 -27.77 -33.32
N SER A 28 14.69 -28.84 -32.59
CA SER A 28 15.69 -29.78 -32.05
C SER A 28 16.58 -30.37 -33.14
N ASP A 29 16.02 -30.59 -34.32
CA ASP A 29 16.68 -31.19 -35.48
C ASP A 29 17.50 -30.17 -36.27
N GLY A 30 17.55 -28.91 -35.79
CA GLY A 30 18.33 -27.84 -36.37
C GLY A 30 17.69 -27.16 -37.57
N GLN A 31 16.44 -27.52 -37.93
CA GLN A 31 15.68 -26.86 -38.98
C GLN A 31 15.15 -25.50 -38.50
N CYS A 32 15.12 -24.53 -39.40
CA CYS A 32 14.47 -23.24 -39.15
C CYS A 32 13.00 -23.31 -39.56
N CYS A 33 12.12 -22.97 -38.62
CA CYS A 33 10.68 -23.03 -38.79
C CYS A 33 10.04 -21.66 -38.55
N PRO A 34 8.99 -21.29 -39.29
CA PRO A 34 8.29 -20.03 -39.07
C PRO A 34 7.65 -19.99 -37.69
N MET A 35 7.77 -18.87 -36.98
CA MET A 35 7.18 -18.66 -35.66
C MET A 35 5.65 -18.66 -35.68
N CYS A 36 5.06 -19.01 -34.54
CA CYS A 36 3.65 -18.80 -34.26
C CYS A 36 3.39 -17.32 -33.94
N HIS A 37 2.16 -16.85 -34.19
CA HIS A 37 1.74 -15.48 -33.89
C HIS A 37 1.33 -15.34 -32.42
N GLU A 38 1.14 -14.11 -31.96
CA GLU A 38 0.58 -13.82 -30.63
C GLU A 38 -0.72 -14.60 -30.37
N GLY A 39 -0.94 -15.00 -29.12
CA GLY A 39 -2.07 -15.85 -28.74
C GLY A 39 -1.90 -17.33 -29.06
N THR A 40 -0.78 -17.71 -29.69
CA THR A 40 -0.53 -19.10 -30.08
C THR A 40 0.90 -19.56 -29.80
N VAL A 41 1.07 -20.88 -29.68
CA VAL A 41 2.35 -21.56 -29.42
C VAL A 41 2.51 -22.77 -30.34
N VAL A 42 3.73 -23.26 -30.49
CA VAL A 42 4.06 -24.42 -31.33
C VAL A 42 3.42 -25.68 -30.74
N GLY A 43 2.44 -26.22 -31.46
CA GLY A 43 1.90 -27.56 -31.18
C GLY A 43 2.63 -28.66 -31.93
N ARG A 44 3.11 -28.36 -33.14
CA ARG A 44 4.00 -29.25 -33.91
C ARG A 44 4.93 -28.41 -34.78
N ASP A 45 6.20 -28.80 -34.79
CA ASP A 45 7.21 -28.22 -35.67
C ASP A 45 6.83 -28.31 -37.14
N CYS A 46 7.40 -27.40 -37.94
CA CYS A 46 7.24 -27.42 -39.38
C CYS A 46 7.94 -28.64 -40.01
N THR A 47 7.50 -29.04 -41.19
CA THR A 47 8.16 -30.05 -42.02
C THR A 47 8.62 -29.42 -43.33
N VAL A 48 9.35 -30.16 -44.16
CA VAL A 48 9.77 -29.70 -45.49
C VAL A 48 8.58 -29.27 -46.37
N GLN A 49 7.39 -29.82 -46.12
CA GLN A 49 6.19 -29.59 -46.94
C GLN A 49 5.08 -28.80 -46.22
N SER A 50 5.21 -28.51 -44.92
CA SER A 50 4.19 -27.85 -44.14
C SER A 50 4.78 -26.86 -43.13
N GLY A 51 4.14 -25.69 -42.98
CA GLY A 51 4.52 -24.73 -41.93
C GLY A 51 4.29 -25.25 -40.51
N THR A 52 4.72 -24.46 -39.52
CA THR A 52 4.53 -24.76 -38.10
C THR A 52 3.04 -24.82 -37.77
N ARG A 53 2.62 -25.85 -37.02
CA ARG A 53 1.26 -25.92 -36.49
C ARG A 53 1.19 -25.21 -35.16
N CYS A 54 0.42 -24.12 -35.12
CA CYS A 54 0.21 -23.33 -33.92
C CYS A 54 -1.08 -23.73 -33.19
N LEU A 55 -1.05 -23.71 -31.86
CA LEU A 55 -2.18 -23.95 -30.97
C LEU A 55 -2.48 -22.69 -30.16
N PRO A 56 -3.76 -22.36 -29.92
CA PRO A 56 -4.12 -21.21 -29.10
C PRO A 56 -3.72 -21.39 -27.64
N CYS A 57 -3.48 -20.28 -26.95
CA CYS A 57 -3.30 -20.29 -25.50
C CYS A 57 -4.60 -20.62 -24.79
N ASP A 58 -4.50 -21.46 -23.76
CA ASP A 58 -5.61 -21.80 -22.88
C ASP A 58 -5.95 -20.64 -21.93
N THR A 59 -7.16 -20.67 -21.36
CA THR A 59 -7.59 -19.71 -20.35
C THR A 59 -6.61 -19.67 -19.17
N GLY A 60 -6.20 -18.46 -18.76
CA GLY A 60 -5.19 -18.27 -17.71
C GLY A 60 -3.75 -18.24 -18.23
N THR A 61 -3.56 -18.29 -19.56
CA THR A 61 -2.24 -18.11 -20.19
C THR A 61 -2.31 -17.15 -21.38
N TYR A 62 -1.16 -16.56 -21.74
CA TYR A 62 -1.05 -15.63 -22.85
C TYR A 62 0.30 -15.76 -23.60
N MET A 63 0.35 -15.17 -24.79
CA MET A 63 1.57 -15.02 -25.56
C MET A 63 1.48 -13.73 -26.37
N ASN A 64 2.27 -12.73 -26.01
CA ASN A 64 2.17 -11.37 -26.56
C ASN A 64 3.11 -11.09 -27.73
N GLN A 65 3.89 -12.08 -28.18
CA GLN A 65 4.86 -11.94 -29.24
C GLN A 65 4.89 -13.16 -30.16
N PRO A 66 5.31 -12.98 -31.43
CA PRO A 66 5.67 -14.12 -32.27
C PRO A 66 6.75 -14.97 -31.63
N ASN A 67 6.57 -16.29 -31.64
CA ASN A 67 7.39 -17.18 -30.83
C ASN A 67 7.58 -18.58 -31.45
N GLY A 68 8.59 -19.30 -30.96
CA GLY A 68 8.82 -20.72 -31.19
C GLY A 68 8.63 -21.57 -29.93
N LEU A 69 7.84 -21.10 -28.96
CA LEU A 69 7.64 -21.76 -27.67
C LEU A 69 6.53 -22.80 -27.78
N THR A 70 6.57 -23.83 -26.94
CA THR A 70 5.55 -24.89 -26.89
C THR A 70 4.50 -24.66 -25.80
N ARG A 71 4.67 -23.62 -24.98
CA ARG A 71 3.79 -23.29 -23.85
C ARG A 71 3.59 -21.78 -23.76
N CYS A 72 2.38 -21.38 -23.44
CA CYS A 72 2.04 -19.99 -23.18
C CYS A 72 2.54 -19.55 -21.79
N LEU A 73 2.70 -18.25 -21.60
CA LEU A 73 3.07 -17.65 -20.33
C LEU A 73 1.86 -17.63 -19.39
N PRO A 74 2.02 -17.92 -18.09
CA PRO A 74 0.92 -17.80 -17.15
C PRO A 74 0.54 -16.32 -16.97
N CYS A 75 -0.75 -16.03 -16.85
CA CYS A 75 -1.20 -14.68 -16.56
C CYS A 75 -0.78 -14.26 -15.13
N SER A 76 -0.42 -12.99 -14.98
CA SER A 76 -0.18 -12.34 -13.69
C SER A 76 -1.47 -12.27 -12.87
N PHE A 77 -1.32 -12.43 -11.56
CA PHE A 77 -2.41 -12.31 -10.59
C PHE A 77 -2.25 -11.03 -9.77
N CYS A 78 -3.28 -10.20 -9.75
CA CYS A 78 -3.30 -8.97 -8.95
C CYS A 78 -3.93 -9.29 -7.59
N ASP A 79 -3.09 -9.47 -6.57
CA ASP A 79 -3.53 -9.87 -5.23
C ASP A 79 -4.20 -8.70 -4.47
N PRO A 80 -5.51 -8.78 -4.17
CA PRO A 80 -6.22 -7.76 -3.40
C PRO A 80 -5.70 -7.63 -1.95
N GLY A 81 -5.12 -8.69 -1.40
CA GLY A 81 -4.56 -8.71 -0.05
C GLY A 81 -3.35 -7.78 0.13
N VAL A 82 -2.68 -7.43 -0.98
CA VAL A 82 -1.57 -6.47 -0.99
C VAL A 82 -1.92 -5.15 -1.69
N GLY A 83 -3.22 -4.87 -1.86
CA GLY A 83 -3.67 -3.59 -2.41
C GLY A 83 -3.68 -3.52 -3.94
N LEU A 84 -3.68 -4.64 -4.66
CA LEU A 84 -3.72 -4.66 -6.13
C LEU A 84 -5.07 -5.17 -6.65
N PHE A 85 -5.49 -4.70 -7.82
CA PHE A 85 -6.64 -5.25 -8.54
C PHE A 85 -6.36 -5.32 -10.04
N ALA A 86 -7.05 -6.22 -10.74
CA ALA A 86 -6.94 -6.33 -12.19
C ALA A 86 -7.69 -5.16 -12.86
N GLN A 87 -6.94 -4.19 -13.37
CA GLN A 87 -7.49 -3.11 -14.19
C GLN A 87 -7.81 -3.61 -15.60
N GLN A 88 -6.95 -4.48 -16.14
CA GLN A 88 -7.18 -5.19 -17.39
C GLN A 88 -7.04 -6.68 -17.15
N ASN A 89 -8.03 -7.45 -17.60
CA ASN A 89 -7.98 -8.90 -17.54
C ASN A 89 -7.04 -9.47 -18.60
N CYS A 90 -6.43 -10.61 -18.27
CA CYS A 90 -5.63 -11.38 -19.21
C CYS A 90 -6.44 -11.80 -20.45
N THR A 91 -5.79 -11.82 -21.59
CA THR A 91 -6.30 -12.36 -22.85
C THR A 91 -5.27 -13.31 -23.46
N PRO A 92 -5.60 -14.13 -24.47
CA PRO A 92 -4.59 -14.97 -25.12
C PRO A 92 -3.37 -14.19 -25.63
N THR A 93 -3.51 -12.90 -25.98
CA THR A 93 -2.43 -12.07 -26.53
C THR A 93 -1.82 -11.09 -25.53
N SER A 94 -2.36 -10.95 -24.32
CA SER A 94 -1.91 -9.93 -23.36
C SER A 94 -2.03 -10.41 -21.92
N ASP A 95 -1.04 -10.06 -21.09
CA ASP A 95 -1.10 -10.32 -19.66
C ASP A 95 -2.19 -9.49 -18.95
N THR A 96 -2.50 -9.85 -17.72
CA THR A 96 -3.22 -9.03 -16.76
C THR A 96 -2.44 -7.74 -16.46
N VAL A 97 -3.11 -6.60 -16.43
CA VAL A 97 -2.53 -5.33 -15.96
C VAL A 97 -3.11 -4.99 -14.59
N CYS A 98 -2.24 -4.94 -13.59
CA CYS A 98 -2.62 -4.60 -12.21
C CYS A 98 -2.57 -3.08 -11.97
N ASP A 99 -3.52 -2.58 -11.19
CA ASP A 99 -3.50 -1.24 -10.61
C ASP A 99 -3.77 -1.33 -9.11
N VAL A 100 -3.65 -0.21 -8.39
CA VAL A 100 -3.72 -0.17 -6.93
C VAL A 100 -5.11 0.16 -6.41
N LEU A 101 -5.52 -0.52 -5.35
CA LEU A 101 -6.77 -0.25 -4.65
C LEU A 101 -6.75 1.13 -3.98
N SER A 102 -7.94 1.67 -3.67
CA SER A 102 -8.06 2.95 -2.98
C SER A 102 -7.34 2.90 -1.62
N GLY A 103 -6.61 3.98 -1.30
CA GLY A 103 -5.76 4.06 -0.12
C GLY A 103 -4.37 3.46 -0.31
N TYR A 104 -4.02 3.01 -1.52
CA TYR A 104 -2.68 2.56 -1.88
C TYR A 104 -2.08 3.42 -3.00
N PHE A 105 -0.75 3.43 -3.08
CA PHE A 105 -0.01 3.95 -4.22
C PHE A 105 0.95 2.88 -4.76
N CYS A 106 1.27 3.00 -6.04
CA CYS A 106 2.19 2.10 -6.69
C CYS A 106 3.64 2.49 -6.41
N LYS A 107 4.37 1.63 -5.70
CA LYS A 107 5.79 1.81 -5.42
C LYS A 107 6.68 1.32 -6.55
N SER A 108 6.28 0.25 -7.23
CA SER A 108 7.06 -0.34 -8.31
C SER A 108 6.16 -0.78 -9.45
N LEU A 109 6.61 -0.54 -10.67
CA LEU A 109 5.90 -0.89 -11.88
C LEU A 109 6.32 -2.29 -12.36
N ALA A 110 5.37 -3.08 -12.85
CA ALA A 110 5.64 -4.37 -13.51
C ALA A 110 6.14 -4.15 -14.96
N ASP A 111 5.52 -3.18 -15.64
CA ASP A 111 5.78 -2.76 -17.02
C ASP A 111 5.62 -1.23 -17.10
N ARG A 112 5.46 -0.64 -18.29
CA ARG A 112 5.17 0.80 -18.43
C ARG A 112 3.82 1.24 -17.86
N ILE A 113 2.91 0.30 -17.58
CA ILE A 113 1.50 0.60 -17.24
C ILE A 113 1.09 -0.06 -15.92
N GLY A 114 1.40 -1.35 -15.71
CA GLY A 114 0.95 -2.11 -14.54
C GLY A 114 1.76 -1.84 -13.26
N CYS A 115 1.12 -1.97 -12.11
CA CYS A 115 1.75 -1.94 -10.80
C CYS A 115 2.13 -3.34 -10.31
N SER A 116 3.39 -3.55 -9.91
CA SER A 116 3.87 -4.81 -9.32
C SER A 116 3.86 -4.80 -7.80
N THR A 117 3.98 -3.62 -7.18
CA THR A 117 4.02 -3.50 -5.71
C THR A 117 3.28 -2.25 -5.28
N ALA A 118 2.26 -2.44 -4.45
CA ALA A 118 1.48 -1.37 -3.84
C ALA A 118 1.86 -1.18 -2.38
N GLU A 119 1.79 0.06 -1.91
CA GLU A 119 1.92 0.42 -0.49
C GLU A 119 0.75 1.29 -0.07
N ILE A 120 0.34 1.15 1.20
CA ILE A 120 -0.73 1.99 1.76
C ILE A 120 -0.24 3.44 1.80
N HIS A 121 -1.13 4.39 1.51
CA HIS A 121 -0.85 5.81 1.67
C HIS A 121 -0.46 6.14 3.11
N SER A 122 0.60 6.92 3.27
CA SER A 122 1.04 7.45 4.55
C SER A 122 -0.08 8.23 5.24
N VAL A 123 -0.25 7.96 6.53
CA VAL A 123 -1.13 8.73 7.42
C VAL A 123 -0.28 9.80 8.08
N CYS A 124 -0.71 11.06 7.97
CA CYS A 124 0.00 12.15 8.61
C CYS A 124 -0.18 12.11 10.13
N ASP A 125 0.88 12.46 10.85
CA ASP A 125 0.88 12.44 12.30
C ASP A 125 0.10 13.61 12.91
N PRO A 126 -0.33 13.52 14.18
CA PRO A 126 -0.82 14.68 14.92
C PRO A 126 0.18 15.84 14.87
N GLY A 127 -0.32 17.06 14.65
CA GLY A 127 0.51 18.24 14.41
C GLY A 127 0.93 18.43 12.96
N GLN A 128 0.61 17.51 12.06
CA GLN A 128 0.75 17.67 10.61
C GLN A 128 -0.60 17.85 9.91
N ARG A 129 -0.58 18.21 8.64
CA ARG A 129 -1.73 18.21 7.74
C ARG A 129 -1.39 17.48 6.46
N ILE A 130 -2.43 17.04 5.75
CA ILE A 130 -2.31 16.62 4.36
C ILE A 130 -2.03 17.88 3.53
N LYS A 131 -0.84 17.93 2.92
CA LYS A 131 -0.48 18.96 1.94
C LYS A 131 -0.95 18.57 0.55
N GLN A 132 -0.70 17.32 0.18
CA GLN A 132 -1.18 16.73 -1.07
C GLN A 132 -1.75 15.35 -0.76
N PRO A 133 -2.98 15.04 -1.20
CA PRO A 133 -3.54 13.70 -1.04
C PRO A 133 -2.77 12.70 -1.90
N GLY A 134 -2.67 11.45 -1.41
CA GLY A 134 -2.12 10.35 -2.19
C GLY A 134 -2.93 10.07 -3.46
N THR A 135 -2.25 9.53 -4.46
CA THR A 135 -2.81 9.08 -5.75
C THR A 135 -2.41 7.63 -5.99
N SER A 136 -2.87 7.01 -7.09
CA SER A 136 -2.42 5.66 -7.46
C SER A 136 -0.92 5.56 -7.75
N ARG A 137 -0.22 6.69 -7.94
CA ARG A 137 1.22 6.73 -8.28
C ARG A 137 2.10 7.43 -7.25
N HIS A 138 1.50 8.18 -6.34
CA HIS A 138 2.24 8.98 -5.36
C HIS A 138 1.61 8.84 -4.00
N ASP A 139 2.47 8.80 -2.99
CA ASP A 139 2.05 8.78 -1.60
C ASP A 139 1.46 10.13 -1.16
N THR A 140 0.74 10.12 -0.04
CA THR A 140 0.30 11.31 0.67
C THR A 140 1.51 12.13 1.13
N VAL A 141 1.46 13.44 0.89
CA VAL A 141 2.49 14.37 1.36
C VAL A 141 1.99 15.09 2.60
N CYS A 142 2.70 14.91 3.71
CA CYS A 142 2.40 15.55 4.98
C CYS A 142 3.23 16.83 5.20
N GLU A 143 2.65 17.81 5.89
CA GLU A 143 3.32 19.06 6.26
C GLU A 143 3.01 19.44 7.70
N VAL A 144 4.00 19.92 8.45
CA VAL A 144 3.82 20.36 9.84
C VAL A 144 2.92 21.60 9.90
N CYS A 145 2.04 21.67 10.89
CA CYS A 145 1.23 22.84 11.16
C CYS A 145 2.09 24.06 11.53
N GLN A 146 1.71 25.23 11.01
CA GLN A 146 2.36 26.48 11.39
C GLN A 146 2.08 26.84 12.85
N GLU A 147 2.96 27.65 13.45
CA GLU A 147 2.78 28.14 14.82
C GLU A 147 1.38 28.75 15.03
N GLY A 148 0.77 28.43 16.17
CA GLY A 148 -0.60 28.85 16.47
C GLY A 148 -1.70 28.00 15.85
N SER A 149 -1.36 26.89 15.18
CA SER A 149 -2.31 25.92 14.63
C SER A 149 -1.94 24.47 14.98
N PHE A 150 -2.92 23.56 14.97
CA PHE A 150 -2.72 22.14 15.24
C PHE A 150 -3.74 21.27 14.52
N SER A 151 -3.33 20.05 14.19
CA SER A 151 -4.21 18.99 13.68
C SER A 151 -4.19 17.78 14.63
N PRO A 152 -5.32 17.39 15.24
CA PRO A 152 -5.37 16.20 16.10
C PRO A 152 -5.19 14.88 15.35
N HIS A 153 -5.55 14.85 14.07
CA HIS A 153 -5.64 13.61 13.27
C HIS A 153 -4.83 13.69 11.95
N GLY A 154 -3.93 14.66 11.82
CA GLY A 154 -3.09 14.76 10.62
C GLY A 154 -3.79 15.26 9.35
N VAL A 155 -5.07 15.63 9.42
CA VAL A 155 -5.86 15.98 8.21
C VAL A 155 -5.71 17.44 7.85
N ASN A 156 -6.20 18.33 8.72
CA ASN A 156 -6.19 19.78 8.51
C ASN A 156 -5.69 20.50 9.77
N CYS A 157 -4.86 21.52 9.59
CA CYS A 157 -4.46 22.40 10.68
C CYS A 157 -5.60 23.38 10.99
N THR A 158 -5.94 23.48 12.28
CA THR A 158 -6.92 24.45 12.79
C THR A 158 -6.21 25.40 13.74
N LEU A 159 -6.55 26.69 13.66
CA LEU A 159 -6.00 27.67 14.60
C LEU A 159 -6.40 27.28 16.02
N TRP A 160 -5.45 27.37 16.95
CA TRP A 160 -5.76 27.22 18.36
C TRP A 160 -6.79 28.28 18.76
N THR A 161 -7.82 27.85 19.48
CA THR A 161 -8.71 28.80 20.17
C THR A 161 -7.93 29.50 21.29
N LYS A 162 -8.35 30.71 21.69
CA LYS A 162 -7.69 31.46 22.78
C LYS A 162 -7.46 30.63 24.04
N GLN A 163 -8.37 29.72 24.37
CA GLN A 163 -8.26 28.81 25.51
C GLN A 163 -7.19 27.73 25.32
N GLN A 164 -7.02 27.22 24.11
CA GLN A 164 -6.01 26.20 23.78
C GLN A 164 -4.60 26.80 23.75
N HIS A 165 -4.43 28.02 23.20
CA HIS A 165 -3.17 28.79 23.28
C HIS A 165 -2.70 28.93 24.75
N LEU A 166 -3.60 29.38 25.63
CA LEU A 166 -3.34 29.53 27.07
C LEU A 166 -2.98 28.21 27.73
N ALA A 167 -3.68 27.11 27.41
CA ALA A 167 -3.40 25.80 27.98
C ALA A 167 -2.04 25.24 27.57
N THR A 168 -1.64 25.39 26.32
CA THR A 168 -0.35 24.89 25.81
C THR A 168 0.81 25.72 26.34
N ALA A 169 0.70 27.06 26.35
CA ALA A 169 1.72 27.96 26.89
C ALA A 169 1.95 27.75 28.39
N LEU A 170 0.89 27.50 29.15
CA LEU A 170 0.99 27.14 30.55
C LEU A 170 1.68 25.76 30.74
N ARG A 171 1.48 24.79 29.83
CA ARG A 171 2.11 23.45 29.95
C ARG A 171 3.60 23.52 29.70
N THR A 172 4.03 24.28 28.69
CA THR A 172 5.46 24.47 28.37
C THR A 172 6.21 25.25 29.46
N ASP A 173 5.52 26.14 30.18
CA ASP A 173 6.06 26.93 31.29
C ASP A 173 5.92 26.21 32.66
N GLY A 174 5.42 24.96 32.70
CA GLY A 174 5.14 24.21 33.94
C GLY A 174 4.03 24.80 34.82
N ARG A 175 3.36 25.86 34.36
CA ARG A 175 2.34 26.63 35.09
C ARG A 175 0.93 26.04 34.95
N TYR A 176 0.70 25.17 33.98
CA TYR A 176 -0.61 24.55 33.73
C TYR A 176 -0.98 23.52 34.80
N ASP A 177 0.00 22.76 35.28
CA ASP A 177 -0.23 21.77 36.36
C ASP A 177 -0.72 22.49 37.62
N GLY A 178 -0.13 23.64 37.95
CA GLY A 178 -0.60 24.51 39.04
C GLY A 178 -1.95 25.21 38.77
N TYR A 179 -2.34 25.43 37.52
CA TYR A 179 -3.66 25.98 37.17
C TYR A 179 -4.76 24.92 37.27
N MET A 180 -4.48 23.69 36.84
CA MET A 180 -5.38 22.55 36.98
C MET A 180 -5.57 22.14 38.44
N GLU A 181 -4.52 22.17 39.26
CA GLU A 181 -4.61 21.93 40.71
C GLU A 181 -5.47 23.00 41.42
N LYS A 182 -5.36 24.27 41.01
CA LYS A 182 -6.25 25.35 41.50
C LYS A 182 -7.70 25.16 41.10
N MET A 183 -7.98 24.78 39.85
CA MET A 183 -9.34 24.47 39.38
C MET A 183 -9.97 23.33 40.20
N GLN A 184 -9.23 22.25 40.46
CA GLN A 184 -9.70 21.15 41.30
C GLN A 184 -9.95 21.59 42.75
N THR A 185 -9.13 22.50 43.27
CA THR A 185 -9.28 23.04 44.63
C THR A 185 -10.51 23.95 44.74
N GLU A 186 -10.76 24.80 43.75
CA GLU A 186 -11.95 25.65 43.68
C GLU A 186 -13.24 24.85 43.49
N GLU A 187 -13.22 23.77 42.69
CA GLU A 187 -14.35 22.85 42.55
C GLU A 187 -14.65 22.11 43.86
N LYS A 188 -13.61 21.66 44.58
CA LYS A 188 -13.75 21.06 45.92
C LYS A 188 -14.36 22.05 46.91
N GLU A 189 -13.95 23.32 46.90
CA GLU A 189 -14.55 24.35 47.76
C GLU A 189 -15.97 24.73 47.34
N LYS A 190 -16.27 24.79 46.04
CA LYS A 190 -17.63 25.03 45.53
C LYS A 190 -18.56 23.87 45.87
N LYS A 191 -18.06 22.63 45.86
CA LYS A 191 -18.79 21.44 46.31
C LYS A 191 -19.04 21.48 47.82
N LYS A 192 -18.01 21.78 48.62
CA LYS A 192 -18.13 21.98 50.08
C LYS A 192 -19.16 23.06 50.44
N ARG A 193 -19.14 24.20 49.73
CA ARG A 193 -20.14 25.27 49.89
C ARG A 193 -21.55 24.83 49.49
N ARG A 194 -21.70 23.98 48.46
CA ARG A 194 -23.00 23.42 48.05
C ARG A 194 -23.54 22.45 49.10
N ASP A 195 -22.70 21.57 49.63
CA ASP A 195 -23.07 20.57 50.63
C ASP A 195 -23.40 21.21 51.99
N THR A 196 -22.70 22.29 52.35
CA THR A 196 -22.99 23.10 53.56
C THR A 196 -24.30 23.88 53.41
N LYS A 197 -24.65 24.29 52.18
CA LYS A 197 -25.88 25.05 51.89
C LYS A 197 -27.10 24.15 51.67
N SER A 198 -26.89 22.86 51.34
CA SER A 198 -27.96 21.83 51.24
C SER A 198 -28.23 21.08 52.54
N GLY A 199 -27.46 21.33 53.61
CA GLY A 199 -27.62 20.65 54.90
C GLY A 199 -27.16 19.19 54.91
N ILE A 200 -26.42 18.76 53.88
CA ILE A 200 -25.89 17.39 53.79
C ILE A 200 -24.57 17.32 54.58
N TRP A 201 -24.66 16.87 55.83
CA TRP A 201 -23.50 16.53 56.65
C TRP A 201 -23.00 15.14 56.28
N ILE A 202 -22.00 15.06 55.40
CA ILE A 202 -21.25 13.80 55.22
C ILE A 202 -20.34 13.66 56.45
N ILE A 203 -20.77 12.84 57.41
CA ILE A 203 -19.94 12.43 58.54
C ILE A 203 -18.75 11.65 57.96
N PRO A 204 -17.49 12.04 58.22
CA PRO A 204 -16.33 11.28 57.76
C PRO A 204 -16.41 9.87 58.33
N THR A 205 -16.36 8.86 57.48
CA THR A 205 -16.48 7.43 57.82
C THR A 205 -15.34 6.87 58.67
N ASN A 206 -14.55 7.71 59.34
CA ASN A 206 -13.39 7.26 60.12
C ASN A 206 -13.60 7.27 61.65
N TRP A 207 -14.74 7.74 62.17
CA TRP A 207 -15.00 7.85 63.62
C TRP A 207 -16.28 7.11 64.09
N GLY A 208 -16.55 5.91 63.55
CA GLY A 208 -17.76 5.13 63.86
C GLY A 208 -17.54 3.77 64.51
N LEU A 209 -16.34 3.47 65.01
CA LEU A 209 -16.03 2.15 65.59
C LEU A 209 -16.46 1.98 67.06
N LEU A 210 -17.09 2.95 67.73
CA LEU A 210 -17.24 2.87 69.20
C LEU A 210 -18.56 3.34 69.83
N TRP A 211 -19.63 3.68 69.10
CA TRP A 211 -20.87 4.10 69.74
C TRP A 211 -22.11 3.39 69.16
N PHE A 212 -22.67 2.49 69.99
CA PHE A 212 -24.03 1.92 69.99
C PHE A 212 -24.39 0.93 68.86
N ASN A 213 -24.26 -0.40 68.95
CA ASN A 213 -24.26 -1.37 70.05
C ASN A 213 -25.38 -1.26 71.10
N HIS A 214 -26.48 -0.53 70.83
CA HIS A 214 -27.62 -0.49 71.78
C HIS A 214 -29.01 -0.37 71.11
N LEU A 215 -29.12 -0.78 69.84
CA LEU A 215 -30.40 -0.90 69.14
C LEU A 215 -30.49 -2.20 68.33
N LEU A 216 -29.80 -3.26 68.80
CA LEU A 216 -29.91 -4.61 68.25
C LEU A 216 -30.24 -5.64 69.34
N PHE A 217 -30.95 -5.21 70.40
CA PHE A 217 -31.36 -6.07 71.51
C PHE A 217 -32.89 -6.08 71.77
N LEU A 218 -33.70 -5.41 70.94
CA LEU A 218 -35.16 -5.33 71.14
C LEU A 218 -36.00 -5.65 69.89
N LEU A 219 -35.48 -6.43 68.94
CA LEU A 219 -36.26 -6.94 67.80
C LEU A 219 -36.07 -8.45 67.56
N THR A 220 -35.86 -9.23 68.63
CA THR A 220 -35.90 -10.71 68.60
C THR A 220 -36.86 -11.30 69.64
N MET A 221 -37.93 -10.57 69.99
CA MET A 221 -39.06 -11.13 70.74
C MET A 221 -40.36 -10.89 69.94
N THR A 222 -40.53 -11.69 68.89
CA THR A 222 -41.82 -12.25 68.45
C THR A 222 -41.58 -13.71 68.11
#